data_AF-A0AAV8X0D8-F1
#
_entry.id   AF-A0AAV8X0D8-F1
#
_cell.length_a   1.000
_cell.length_b   1.000
_cell.length_c   1.000
_cell.angle_alpha   90.00
_cell.angle_beta   90.00
_cell.angle_gamma   90.00
#
_symmetry.space_group_name_H-M   'P 1'
#
loop_
_entity.id
_entity.type
_entity.pdbx_description
1 polymer ?
#
loop_
_entity_poly.entity_id
_entity_poly.type
_entity_poly.pdbx_seq_one_letter_code
_entity_poly.pdbx_strand_id
1 'polypeptide(L)'
;MKTAFVFTCVVVGALLHLYITFLLTRLPAFLKLRNISCSTSMMSASPIQPQYVDHELLHNLSQNLDNPQVGAHMLCESVKVGLQKENGDLDLAVIKSKISLSVSDKAKVDRLVRECAVKKNTAKKTAINLFMCLDKDGVTYFHEF
;
A
#
# COMPACT_ATOMS: atom_id res chain seq x y z
N MET A 1 -20.18 -22.61 41.43
CA MET A 1 -19.41 -21.35 41.42
C MET A 1 -18.00 -21.49 40.85
N LYS A 2 -17.18 -22.48 41.27
CA LYS A 2 -15.79 -22.64 40.79
C LYS A 2 -15.67 -22.91 39.28
N THR A 3 -16.57 -23.71 38.71
CA THR A 3 -16.56 -24.07 37.28
C THR A 3 -16.90 -22.88 36.37
N ALA A 4 -17.86 -22.05 36.76
CA ALA A 4 -18.24 -20.85 36.00
C ALA A 4 -17.07 -19.84 35.89
N PHE A 5 -16.31 -19.67 36.98
CA PHE A 5 -15.16 -18.76 37.02
C PHE A 5 -14.00 -19.23 36.12
N VAL A 6 -13.78 -20.55 36.05
CA VAL A 6 -12.77 -21.13 35.15
C VAL A 6 -13.17 -20.92 33.69
N PHE A 7 -14.44 -21.11 33.34
CA PHE A 7 -14.93 -20.88 31.99
C PHE A 7 -14.81 -19.41 31.55
N THR A 8 -15.14 -18.45 32.42
CA THR A 8 -14.95 -17.03 32.09
C THR A 8 -13.48 -16.68 31.87
N CYS A 9 -12.56 -17.16 32.71
CA CYS A 9 -11.14 -16.91 32.52
C CYS A 9 -10.59 -17.48 31.20
N VAL A 10 -11.04 -18.67 30.78
CA VAL A 10 -10.64 -19.28 29.50
C VAL A 10 -11.15 -18.47 28.32
N VAL A 11 -12.41 -18.01 28.35
CA VAL A 11 -12.99 -17.20 27.28
C VAL A 11 -12.30 -15.84 27.18
N VAL A 12 -12.06 -15.16 28.31
CA VAL A 12 -11.35 -13.88 28.33
C VAL A 12 -9.92 -14.04 27.82
N GLY A 13 -9.22 -15.10 28.22
CA GLY A 13 -7.88 -15.41 27.72
C GLY A 13 -7.84 -15.62 26.21
N ALA A 14 -8.81 -16.35 25.65
CA ALA A 14 -8.91 -16.58 24.21
C ALA A 14 -9.19 -15.29 23.42
N LEU A 15 -10.11 -14.44 23.91
CA LEU A 15 -10.43 -13.16 23.29
C LEU A 15 -9.25 -12.18 23.35
N LEU A 16 -8.53 -12.14 24.48
CA LEU A 16 -7.35 -11.30 24.64
C LEU A 16 -6.23 -11.76 23.70
N HIS A 17 -6.01 -13.07 23.58
CA HIS A 17 -5.03 -13.63 22.66
C HIS A 17 -5.38 -13.31 21.20
N LEU A 18 -6.65 -13.43 20.80
CA LEU A 18 -7.10 -13.05 19.46
C LEU A 18 -6.89 -11.56 19.18
N TYR A 19 -7.21 -10.70 20.14
CA TYR A 19 -7.02 -9.25 20.03
C TYR A 19 -5.53 -8.86 19.93
N ILE A 20 -4.68 -9.43 20.78
CA ILE A 20 -3.23 -9.21 20.73
C ILE A 20 -2.65 -9.71 19.41
N THR A 21 -3.07 -10.89 18.93
CA THR A 21 -2.63 -11.43 17.63
C THR A 21 -3.02 -10.51 16.48
N PHE A 22 -4.24 -9.96 16.51
CA PHE A 22 -4.72 -9.00 15.51
C PHE A 22 -3.94 -7.68 15.56
N LEU A 23 -3.62 -7.17 16.75
CA LEU A 23 -2.80 -5.97 16.91
C LEU A 23 -1.37 -6.19 16.40
N LEU A 24 -0.71 -7.27 16.84
CA LEU A 24 0.67 -7.58 16.49
C LEU A 24 0.85 -7.85 14.99
N THR A 25 -0.16 -8.39 14.31
CA THR A 25 -0.12 -8.58 12.86
C THR A 25 -0.30 -7.28 12.07
N ARG A 26 -1.07 -6.29 12.59
CA ARG A 26 -1.30 -5.01 11.90
C ARG A 26 -0.29 -3.90 12.24
N LEU A 27 0.26 -3.88 13.46
CA LEU A 27 1.21 -2.87 13.93
C LEU A 27 2.48 -2.69 13.05
N PRO A 28 3.16 -3.76 12.58
CA PRO A 28 4.38 -3.60 11.80
C PRO A 28 4.12 -2.98 10.41
N ALA A 29 2.92 -3.18 9.85
CA ALA A 29 2.51 -2.54 8.61
C ALA A 29 2.36 -1.02 8.79
N PHE A 30 1.85 -0.57 9.95
CA PHE A 30 1.69 0.84 10.28
C PHE A 30 3.04 1.53 10.52
N LEU A 31 3.97 0.90 11.25
CA LEU A 31 5.28 1.50 11.55
C LEU A 31 6.14 1.72 10.29
N LYS A 32 5.98 0.85 9.29
CA LYS A 32 6.69 0.95 8.00
C LYS A 32 6.26 2.18 7.19
N LEU A 33 5.09 2.75 7.46
CA LEU A 33 4.57 3.91 6.73
C LEU A 33 5.40 5.19 6.96
N ARG A 34 5.97 5.35 8.15
CA ARG A 34 6.68 6.58 8.57
C ARG A 34 7.97 6.85 7.79
N ASN A 35 8.55 5.84 7.14
CA ASN A 35 9.78 5.95 6.34
C ASN A 35 9.51 6.05 4.83
N ILE A 36 8.25 6.14 4.41
CA ILE A 36 7.91 6.14 2.99
C ILE A 36 8.06 7.54 2.37
N SER A 37 8.04 8.63 3.14
CA SER A 37 8.06 10.02 2.63
C SER A 37 8.83 10.19 1.32
N CYS A 38 8.08 10.30 0.21
CA CYS A 38 8.59 10.63 -1.12
C CYS A 38 8.49 12.12 -1.43
N SER A 39 8.06 12.93 -0.46
CA SER A 39 7.94 14.39 -0.55
C SER A 39 8.97 15.04 0.38
N THR A 40 10.19 15.28 -0.12
CA THR A 40 11.19 16.12 0.59
C THR A 40 11.83 17.13 -0.36
N SER A 41 12.36 18.22 0.22
CA SER A 41 12.96 19.35 -0.50
C SER A 41 14.20 18.95 -1.30
N MET A 42 14.13 19.21 -2.61
CA MET A 42 15.15 19.38 -3.65
C MET A 42 16.43 18.52 -3.69
N MET A 43 16.64 18.01 -4.91
CA MET A 43 17.89 17.59 -5.57
C MET A 43 18.57 16.32 -5.03
N SER A 44 18.27 15.19 -5.68
CA SER A 44 19.16 14.03 -5.68
C SER A 44 19.12 13.34 -7.04
N ALA A 45 20.26 12.78 -7.44
CA ALA A 45 20.51 12.29 -8.81
C ALA A 45 19.91 10.90 -9.11
N SER A 46 19.09 10.33 -8.22
CA SER A 46 18.51 9.00 -8.39
C SER A 46 17.00 9.05 -8.65
N PRO A 47 16.48 8.23 -9.59
CA PRO A 47 15.08 8.30 -10.03
C PRO A 47 14.03 7.85 -8.99
N ILE A 48 14.44 7.34 -7.82
CA ILE A 48 13.57 6.82 -6.74
C ILE A 48 13.73 7.62 -5.43
N GLN A 49 14.53 8.68 -5.44
CA GLN A 49 14.64 9.53 -4.27
C GLN A 49 13.38 10.38 -4.12
N PRO A 50 13.03 10.77 -2.88
CA PRO A 50 11.96 11.74 -2.64
C PRO A 50 12.19 12.99 -3.50
N GLN A 51 11.20 13.32 -4.33
CA GLN A 51 11.21 14.51 -5.16
C GLN A 51 10.00 15.34 -4.74
N TYR A 52 10.20 16.65 -4.64
CA TYR A 52 9.08 17.56 -4.46
C TYR A 52 8.08 17.35 -5.60
N VAL A 53 6.83 17.12 -5.24
CA VAL A 53 5.69 17.13 -6.16
C VAL A 53 4.74 18.17 -5.66
N ASP A 54 4.34 19.06 -6.56
CA ASP A 54 3.30 20.05 -6.26
C ASP A 54 2.02 19.33 -5.82
N HIS A 55 1.51 19.70 -4.64
CA HIS A 55 0.34 19.06 -4.03
C HIS A 55 -0.89 19.13 -4.95
N GLU A 56 -1.04 20.19 -5.76
CA GLU A 56 -2.14 20.32 -6.71
C GLU A 56 -2.11 19.23 -7.79
N LEU A 57 -0.92 18.74 -8.16
CA LEU A 57 -0.79 17.65 -9.13
C LEU A 57 -1.30 16.33 -8.57
N LEU A 58 -1.08 16.06 -7.27
CA LEU A 58 -1.56 14.87 -6.60
C LEU A 58 -3.04 14.98 -6.22
N HIS A 59 -3.50 16.15 -5.81
CA HIS A 59 -4.92 16.42 -5.57
C HIS A 59 -5.75 16.17 -6.84
N ASN A 60 -5.20 16.52 -8.00
CA ASN A 60 -5.80 16.29 -9.31
C ASN A 60 -5.11 15.15 -10.06
N LEU A 61 -4.72 14.07 -9.36
CA LEU A 61 -3.89 12.98 -9.90
C LEU A 61 -4.40 12.43 -11.24
N SER A 62 -5.70 12.19 -11.36
CA SER A 62 -6.32 11.63 -12.58
C SER A 62 -6.12 12.50 -13.83
N GLN A 63 -5.94 13.81 -13.65
CA GLN A 63 -5.67 14.77 -14.74
C GLN A 63 -4.17 14.92 -15.02
N ASN A 64 -3.29 14.43 -14.13
CA ASN A 64 -1.85 14.67 -14.14
C ASN A 64 -1.02 13.40 -14.34
N LEU A 65 -1.60 12.32 -14.88
CA LEU A 65 -0.93 11.01 -15.04
C LEU A 65 0.28 11.04 -16.00
N ASP A 66 0.41 12.06 -16.83
CA ASP A 66 1.55 12.27 -17.72
C ASP A 66 2.60 13.24 -17.15
N ASN A 67 2.31 13.86 -16.00
CA ASN A 67 3.23 14.79 -15.37
C ASN A 67 4.47 14.02 -14.83
N PRO A 68 5.69 14.48 -15.14
CA PRO A 68 6.93 13.79 -14.74
C PRO A 68 7.14 13.74 -13.22
N GLN A 69 6.65 14.73 -12.47
CA GLN A 69 6.69 14.77 -11.01
C GLN A 69 5.76 13.70 -10.44
N VAL A 70 4.52 13.63 -10.93
CA VAL A 70 3.54 12.60 -10.54
C VAL A 70 4.12 11.22 -10.79
N GLY A 71 4.63 10.94 -11.99
CA GLY A 71 5.21 9.64 -12.30
C GLY A 71 6.41 9.28 -11.42
N ALA A 72 7.24 10.26 -11.04
CA ALA A 72 8.36 10.04 -10.12
C ALA A 72 7.90 9.71 -8.70
N HIS A 73 6.92 10.45 -8.18
CA HIS A 73 6.34 10.21 -6.85
C HIS A 73 5.67 8.85 -6.76
N MET A 74 4.80 8.51 -7.72
CA MET A 74 4.13 7.20 -7.73
C MET A 74 5.14 6.04 -7.79
N LEU A 75 6.24 6.19 -8.56
CA LEU A 75 7.31 5.20 -8.59
C LEU A 75 8.04 5.10 -7.24
N CYS A 76 8.43 6.23 -6.64
CA CYS A 76 9.08 6.28 -5.34
C CYS A 76 8.25 5.55 -4.27
N GLU A 77 6.96 5.87 -4.19
CA GLU A 77 6.01 5.26 -3.28
C GLU A 77 5.91 3.74 -3.52
N SER A 78 5.65 3.33 -4.76
CA SER A 78 5.55 1.93 -5.18
C SER A 78 6.79 1.11 -4.80
N VAL A 79 7.99 1.67 -4.99
CA VAL A 79 9.25 1.00 -4.65
C VAL A 79 9.45 0.92 -3.14
N LYS A 80 9.28 2.03 -2.41
CA LYS A 80 9.50 2.06 -0.95
C LYS A 80 8.53 1.16 -0.19
N VAL A 81 7.30 1.01 -0.67
CA VAL A 81 6.35 0.05 -0.08
C VAL A 81 6.58 -1.40 -0.53
N GLY A 82 7.48 -1.63 -1.48
CA GLY A 82 7.88 -2.94 -1.97
C GLY A 82 6.92 -3.56 -2.98
N LEU A 83 6.06 -2.76 -3.62
CA LEU A 83 5.13 -3.25 -4.66
C LEU A 83 5.84 -3.50 -5.99
N GLN A 84 6.89 -2.72 -6.25
CA GLN A 84 7.56 -2.66 -7.53
C GLN A 84 9.06 -2.45 -7.34
N LYS A 85 9.88 -2.94 -8.26
CA LYS A 85 11.31 -2.63 -8.37
C LYS A 85 11.53 -1.39 -9.24
N GLU A 86 12.70 -0.80 -9.14
CA GLU A 86 13.08 0.40 -9.91
C GLU A 86 12.91 0.24 -11.43
N ASN A 87 13.14 -0.98 -11.94
CA ASN A 87 13.01 -1.33 -13.35
C ASN A 87 11.57 -1.58 -13.83
N GLY A 88 10.57 -1.47 -12.94
CA GLY A 88 9.17 -1.71 -13.28
C GLY A 88 8.65 -3.12 -13.03
N ASP A 89 9.47 -4.05 -12.52
CA ASP A 89 8.98 -5.38 -12.15
C ASP A 89 8.11 -5.31 -10.90
N LEU A 90 6.98 -6.01 -10.92
CA LEU A 90 6.00 -6.02 -9.83
C LEU A 90 6.21 -7.24 -8.92
N ASP A 91 6.11 -7.04 -7.61
CA ASP A 91 6.08 -8.12 -6.64
C ASP A 91 4.62 -8.53 -6.36
N LEU A 92 4.14 -9.51 -7.11
CA LEU A 92 2.75 -9.96 -7.03
C LEU A 92 2.38 -10.51 -5.64
N ALA A 93 3.33 -11.11 -4.93
CA ALA A 93 3.08 -11.65 -3.60
C ALA A 93 2.87 -10.51 -2.59
N VAL A 94 3.71 -9.48 -2.65
CA VAL A 94 3.57 -8.28 -1.81
C VAL A 94 2.30 -7.50 -2.17
N ILE A 95 2.00 -7.31 -3.46
CA ILE A 95 0.77 -6.65 -3.92
C ILE A 95 -0.46 -7.37 -3.39
N LYS A 96 -0.54 -8.70 -3.56
CA LYS A 96 -1.64 -9.53 -3.06
C LYS A 96 -1.81 -9.39 -1.54
N SER A 97 -0.70 -9.46 -0.80
CA SER A 97 -0.68 -9.30 0.65
C SER A 97 -1.23 -7.94 1.07
N LYS A 98 -0.81 -6.85 0.42
CA LYS A 98 -1.29 -5.50 0.75
C LYS A 98 -2.76 -5.28 0.42
N ILE A 99 -3.25 -5.72 -0.74
CA ILE A 99 -4.67 -5.62 -1.09
C ILE A 99 -5.52 -6.39 -0.06
N SER A 100 -5.04 -7.54 0.42
CA SER A 100 -5.73 -8.35 1.42
C SER A 100 -5.86 -7.67 2.80
N LEU A 101 -5.12 -6.57 3.06
CA LEU A 101 -5.25 -5.81 4.30
C LEU A 101 -6.55 -4.99 4.37
N SER A 102 -7.10 -4.61 3.20
CA SER A 102 -8.32 -3.79 3.06
C SER A 102 -9.46 -4.52 2.34
N VAL A 103 -9.17 -5.60 1.59
CA VAL A 103 -10.16 -6.40 0.86
C VAL A 103 -10.25 -7.80 1.44
N SER A 104 -11.38 -8.14 2.08
CA SER A 104 -11.60 -9.46 2.69
C SER A 104 -12.01 -10.54 1.70
N ASP A 105 -12.64 -10.16 0.58
CA ASP A 105 -13.04 -11.10 -0.48
C ASP A 105 -11.80 -11.56 -1.27
N LYS A 106 -11.41 -12.82 -1.07
CA LYS A 106 -10.26 -13.44 -1.74
C LYS A 106 -10.42 -13.48 -3.26
N ALA A 107 -11.62 -13.69 -3.78
CA ALA A 107 -11.87 -13.70 -5.22
C ALA A 107 -11.67 -12.30 -5.82
N LYS A 108 -12.13 -11.25 -5.10
CA LYS A 108 -11.83 -9.86 -5.46
C LYS A 108 -10.33 -9.58 -5.41
N VAL A 109 -9.62 -9.99 -4.36
CA VAL A 109 -8.15 -9.84 -4.27
C VAL A 109 -7.46 -10.47 -5.48
N ASP A 110 -7.77 -11.73 -5.80
CA ASP A 110 -7.14 -12.43 -6.92
C ASP A 110 -7.45 -11.78 -8.26
N ARG A 111 -8.69 -11.27 -8.44
CA ARG A 111 -9.05 -10.48 -9.62
C ARG A 111 -8.19 -9.20 -9.72
N LEU A 112 -8.11 -8.43 -8.65
CA LEU A 112 -7.36 -7.16 -8.64
C LEU A 112 -5.87 -7.37 -8.90
N VAL A 113 -5.26 -8.41 -8.35
CA VAL A 113 -3.86 -8.72 -8.64
C VAL A 113 -3.68 -9.02 -10.13
N ARG A 114 -4.57 -9.83 -10.75
CA ARG A 114 -4.48 -10.14 -12.18
C ARG A 114 -4.69 -8.91 -13.07
N GLU A 115 -5.65 -8.05 -12.72
CA GLU A 115 -6.08 -6.93 -13.58
C GLU A 115 -5.24 -5.67 -13.38
N CYS A 116 -4.84 -5.36 -12.15
CA CYS A 116 -4.14 -4.11 -11.82
C CYS A 116 -2.62 -4.24 -11.77
N ALA A 117 -2.07 -5.40 -11.42
CA ALA A 117 -0.62 -5.61 -11.34
C ALA A 117 0.00 -5.93 -12.71
N VAL A 118 -0.18 -5.01 -13.67
CA VAL A 118 0.28 -5.15 -15.05
C VAL A 118 1.45 -4.20 -15.31
N LYS A 119 2.62 -4.77 -15.61
CA LYS A 119 3.80 -3.99 -16.03
C LYS A 119 3.51 -3.22 -17.32
N LYS A 120 3.86 -1.94 -17.34
CA LYS A 120 3.74 -1.04 -18.49
C LYS A 120 5.11 -0.72 -19.08
N ASN A 121 5.11 0.10 -20.13
CA ASN A 121 6.30 0.46 -20.91
C ASN A 121 7.40 1.14 -20.07
N THR A 122 7.03 1.82 -18.98
CA THR A 122 8.00 2.45 -18.06
C THR A 122 7.63 2.15 -16.61
N ALA A 123 8.63 2.13 -15.73
CA ALA A 123 8.42 1.92 -14.30
C ALA A 123 7.44 2.95 -13.70
N LYS A 124 7.52 4.21 -14.12
CA LYS A 124 6.57 5.26 -13.70
C LYS A 124 5.14 4.94 -14.12
N LYS A 125 4.92 4.51 -15.37
CA LYS A 125 3.60 4.12 -15.87
C LYS A 125 3.09 2.83 -15.24
N THR A 126 3.97 1.90 -14.87
CA THR A 126 3.60 0.72 -14.08
C THR A 126 3.04 1.12 -12.71
N ALA A 127 3.74 2.01 -12.00
CA ALA A 127 3.30 2.48 -10.68
C ALA A 127 1.95 3.19 -10.76
N ILE A 128 1.81 4.15 -11.69
CA ILE A 128 0.55 4.86 -11.93
C ILE A 128 -0.58 3.88 -12.23
N ASN A 129 -0.36 2.92 -13.15
CA ASN A 129 -1.40 1.94 -13.50
C ASN A 129 -1.86 1.13 -12.29
N LEU A 130 -0.92 0.65 -11.48
CA LEU A 130 -1.25 -0.15 -10.29
C LEU A 130 -2.15 0.63 -9.34
N PHE A 131 -1.77 1.86 -8.98
CA PHE A 131 -2.54 2.66 -8.02
C PHE A 131 -3.89 3.12 -8.58
N MET A 132 -3.95 3.62 -9.82
CA MET A 132 -5.20 4.09 -10.43
C MET A 132 -6.20 2.95 -10.67
N CYS A 133 -5.72 1.76 -11.04
CA CYS A 133 -6.58 0.60 -11.22
C CYS A 133 -7.19 0.15 -9.88
N LEU A 134 -6.38 0.10 -8.83
CA LEU A 134 -6.86 -0.26 -7.49
C LEU A 134 -7.85 0.77 -6.94
N ASP A 135 -7.58 2.07 -7.12
CA ASP A 135 -8.46 3.15 -6.70
C ASP A 135 -9.84 3.07 -7.38
N LYS A 136 -9.87 2.83 -8.70
CA LYS A 136 -11.10 2.62 -9.47
C LYS A 136 -11.95 1.46 -8.96
N ASP A 137 -11.33 0.44 -8.36
CA ASP A 137 -11.99 -0.72 -7.76
C ASP A 137 -12.32 -0.55 -6.25
N GLY A 138 -12.15 0.67 -5.72
CA GLY A 138 -12.42 1.04 -4.34
C GLY A 138 -11.34 0.58 -3.35
N VAL A 139 -10.13 0.31 -3.84
CA VAL A 139 -8.96 0.06 -3.00
C VAL A 139 -8.12 1.33 -2.99
N THR A 140 -8.54 2.28 -2.16
CA THR A 140 -7.92 3.60 -2.08
C THR A 140 -6.51 3.49 -1.54
N TYR A 141 -5.57 4.04 -2.29
CA TYR A 141 -4.25 4.35 -1.78
C TYR A 141 -4.36 5.66 -0.97
N PHE A 142 -4.11 5.60 0.34
CA PHE A 142 -4.06 6.81 1.16
C PHE A 142 -2.72 7.52 0.93
N HIS A 143 -2.73 8.56 0.11
CA HIS A 143 -1.77 9.65 0.24
C HIS A 143 -2.30 10.58 1.33
N GLU A 144 -1.60 10.71 2.46
CA GLU A 144 -1.82 11.84 3.36
C GLU A 144 -1.19 13.05 2.67
N PHE A 145 -2.04 14.02 2.29
CA PHE A 145 -1.63 15.23 1.58
C PHE A 145 -0.84 16.18 2.49
#